data_AF-A0A7V9MZM9-F1
#
_entry.id   AF-A0A7V9MZM9-F1
#
_cell.length_a   1.000
_cell.length_b   1.000
_cell.length_c   1.000
_cell.angle_alpha   90.00
_cell.angle_beta   90.00
_cell.angle_gamma   90.00
#
_symmetry.space_group_name_H-M   'P 1'
#
loop_
_entity.id
_entity.type
_entity.pdbx_description
1 polymer ?
#
loop_
_entity_poly.entity_id
_entity_poly.type
_entity_poly.pdbx_seq_one_letter_code
_entity_poly.pdbx_strand_id
1 'polypeptide(L)'
;GTLLRRAHDIKGQAPTFDFPLIARVASSLARMIGELPSTTALPLSLIDAHVNAIQVIHKQNLKDTNDKIAQALCKELDARVDEVVGAKAPKA
;
A
#
# COMPACT_ATOMS: atom_id res chain seq x y z
N GLY A 1 -2.09 3.98 17.10
CA GLY A 1 -1.53 5.15 16.40
C GLY A 1 -0.15 4.95 15.76
N THR A 2 0.50 3.79 15.92
CA THR A 2 1.90 3.62 15.48
C THR A 2 2.03 3.23 14.00
N LEU A 3 1.11 2.40 13.47
CA LEU A 3 1.18 1.89 12.10
C LEU A 3 0.95 2.96 11.04
N LEU A 4 -0.04 3.83 11.24
CA LEU A 4 -0.32 4.97 10.35
C LEU A 4 0.90 5.87 10.21
N ARG A 5 1.59 6.16 11.32
CA ARG A 5 2.78 7.01 11.31
C ARG A 5 3.95 6.36 10.58
N ARG A 6 4.19 5.06 10.79
CA ARG A 6 5.23 4.31 10.06
C ARG A 6 4.96 4.25 8.55
N ALA A 7 3.71 4.04 8.15
CA ALA A 7 3.33 4.06 6.74
C ALA A 7 3.52 5.46 6.13
N HIS A 8 3.20 6.52 6.88
CA HIS A 8 3.39 7.90 6.45
C HIS A 8 4.87 8.30 6.32
N ASP A 9 5.73 7.84 7.24
CA ASP A 9 7.18 8.07 7.20
C ASP A 9 7.81 7.37 5.97
N ILE A 10 7.44 6.11 5.70
CA ILE A 10 7.93 5.36 4.53
C ILE A 10 7.48 6.04 3.23
N LYS A 11 6.24 6.52 3.16
CA LYS A 11 5.73 7.30 2.02
C LYS A 11 6.58 8.55 1.76
N GLY A 12 6.90 9.30 2.81
CA GLY A 12 7.66 10.56 2.70
C GLY A 12 9.12 10.35 2.31
N GLN A 13 9.71 9.21 2.69
CA GLN A 13 11.15 8.97 2.49
C GLN A 13 11.49 8.10 1.26
N ALA A 14 10.59 7.24 0.80
CA ALA A 14 10.87 6.32 -0.31
C ALA A 14 11.19 6.99 -1.67
N PRO A 15 10.59 8.13 -2.07
CA PRO A 15 11.01 8.86 -3.27
C PRO A 15 12.44 9.40 -3.14
N THR A 16 12.85 9.79 -1.93
CA THR A 16 14.20 10.28 -1.61
C THR A 16 15.26 9.17 -1.71
N PHE A 17 14.86 7.91 -1.61
CA PHE A 17 15.75 6.74 -1.69
C PHE A 17 15.71 6.04 -3.06
N ASP A 18 15.13 6.65 -4.09
CA ASP A 18 15.07 6.08 -5.45
C ASP A 18 14.21 4.81 -5.54
N PHE A 19 13.22 4.65 -4.64
CA PHE A 19 12.27 3.54 -4.63
C PHE A 19 10.82 4.02 -4.82
N PRO A 20 10.47 4.56 -5.99
CA PRO A 20 9.12 5.10 -6.28
C PRO A 20 8.00 4.05 -6.13
N LEU A 21 8.29 2.77 -6.38
CA LEU A 21 7.34 1.68 -6.21
C LEU A 21 7.03 1.39 -4.73
N ILE A 22 8.04 1.43 -3.85
CA ILE A 22 7.83 1.30 -2.40
C ILE A 22 7.00 2.47 -1.87
N ALA A 23 7.27 3.69 -2.34
CA ALA A 23 6.48 4.87 -1.97
C ALA A 23 5.00 4.71 -2.31
N ARG A 24 4.71 4.14 -3.48
CA ARG A 24 3.34 3.86 -3.93
C ARG A 24 2.64 2.83 -3.03
N VAL A 25 3.27 1.68 -2.78
CA VAL A 25 2.69 0.63 -1.93
C VAL A 25 2.47 1.14 -0.50
N ALA A 26 3.43 1.88 0.07
CA ALA A 26 3.28 2.47 1.40
C ALA A 26 2.17 3.53 1.46
N SER A 27 1.98 4.31 0.38
CA SER A 27 0.88 5.27 0.28
C SER A 27 -0.49 4.58 0.26
N SER A 28 -0.61 3.46 -0.45
CA SER A 28 -1.84 2.66 -0.51
C SER A 28 -2.18 2.07 0.85
N LEU A 29 -1.18 1.51 1.54
CA LEU A 29 -1.33 1.02 2.92
C LEU A 29 -1.76 2.12 3.90
N ALA A 30 -1.18 3.31 3.80
CA ALA A 30 -1.54 4.45 4.64
C ALA A 30 -2.98 4.91 4.39
N ARG A 31 -3.42 4.92 3.13
CA ARG A 31 -4.80 5.24 2.74
C ARG A 31 -5.78 4.22 3.33
N MET A 32 -5.50 2.93 3.21
CA MET A 32 -6.32 1.87 3.82
C MET A 32 -6.51 2.12 5.32
N ILE A 33 -5.43 2.28 6.07
CA ILE A 33 -5.49 2.46 7.53
C ILE A 33 -6.17 3.79 7.92
N GLY A 34 -6.02 4.83 7.10
CA GLY A 34 -6.62 6.15 7.35
C GLY A 34 -8.11 6.24 7.02
N GLU A 35 -8.58 5.52 5.99
CA GLU A 35 -9.99 5.54 5.57
C GLU A 35 -10.86 4.48 6.29
N LEU A 36 -10.25 3.42 6.81
CA LEU A 36 -10.95 2.43 7.64
C LEU A 36 -11.36 3.04 9.00
N PRO A 37 -12.64 2.96 9.40
CA PRO A 37 -13.06 3.42 10.71
C PRO A 37 -12.46 2.53 11.80
N SER A 38 -12.18 3.12 12.97
CA SER A 38 -11.55 2.44 14.12
C SER A 38 -12.30 1.18 14.62
N THR A 39 -13.54 0.99 14.17
CA THR A 39 -14.43 -0.14 14.50
C THR A 39 -14.32 -1.30 13.54
N THR A 40 -13.70 -1.12 12.37
CA THR A 40 -13.52 -2.20 11.39
C THR A 40 -12.22 -2.94 11.67
N ALA A 41 -12.31 -4.27 11.78
CA ALA A 41 -11.14 -5.11 11.87
C ALA A 41 -10.25 -4.89 10.64
N LEU A 42 -9.01 -4.47 10.86
CA LEU A 42 -8.06 -4.28 9.77
C LEU A 42 -7.83 -5.64 9.07
N PRO A 43 -7.91 -5.70 7.73
CA PRO A 43 -7.64 -6.94 7.01
C PRO A 43 -6.15 -7.23 7.06
N LEU A 44 -5.73 -8.01 8.08
CA LEU A 44 -4.33 -8.36 8.32
C LEU A 44 -3.68 -8.99 7.08
N SER A 45 -4.41 -9.84 6.36
CA SER A 45 -3.93 -10.44 5.11
C SER A 45 -3.56 -9.40 4.04
N LEU A 46 -4.27 -8.27 3.99
CA LEU A 46 -3.98 -7.20 3.03
C LEU A 46 -2.80 -6.34 3.50
N ILE A 47 -2.65 -6.13 4.81
CA ILE A 47 -1.47 -5.50 5.39
C ILE A 47 -0.22 -6.35 5.10
N ASP A 48 -0.29 -7.67 5.32
CA ASP A 48 0.81 -8.59 5.01
C ASP A 48 1.16 -8.59 3.52
N ALA A 49 0.17 -8.51 2.64
CA ALA A 49 0.40 -8.38 1.20
C ALA A 49 1.19 -7.10 0.85
N HIS A 50 0.88 -5.96 1.47
CA HIS A 50 1.63 -4.71 1.27
C HIS A 50 3.06 -4.81 1.82
N VAL A 51 3.24 -5.39 3.00
CA VAL A 51 4.58 -5.58 3.59
C VAL A 51 5.42 -6.52 2.74
N ASN A 52 4.84 -7.62 2.27
CA ASN A 52 5.53 -8.57 1.40
C ASN A 52 5.91 -7.92 0.06
N ALA A 53 5.01 -7.13 -0.55
CA ALA A 53 5.32 -6.39 -1.77
C ALA A 53 6.50 -5.42 -1.57
N ILE A 54 6.52 -4.66 -0.47
CA ILE A 54 7.66 -3.78 -0.14
C ILE A 54 8.96 -4.58 -0.01
N GLN A 55 8.92 -5.73 0.68
CA GLN A 55 10.10 -6.59 0.85
C GLN A 55 10.58 -7.16 -0.48
N VAL A 56 9.68 -7.59 -1.36
CA VAL A 56 10.02 -8.12 -2.69
C VAL A 56 10.63 -7.04 -3.57
N ILE A 57 10.00 -5.86 -3.65
CA ILE A 57 10.50 -4.71 -4.42
C ILE A 57 11.90 -4.31 -3.95
N HIS A 58 12.11 -4.27 -2.62
CA HIS A 58 13.41 -3.96 -2.04
C HIS A 58 14.45 -5.07 -2.31
N LYS A 59 14.11 -6.34 -2.10
CA LYS A 59 15.02 -7.49 -2.33
C LYS A 59 15.44 -7.62 -3.79
N GLN A 60 14.51 -7.38 -4.71
CA GLN A 60 14.75 -7.45 -6.15
C GLN A 60 15.31 -6.13 -6.71
N ASN A 61 15.49 -5.11 -5.87
CA ASN A 61 15.97 -3.78 -6.25
C ASN A 61 15.17 -3.21 -7.43
N LEU A 62 13.86 -3.42 -7.42
CA LEU A 62 12.95 -2.94 -8.46
C LEU A 62 12.76 -1.44 -8.30
N LYS A 63 13.57 -0.70 -9.05
CA LYS A 63 13.56 0.77 -9.10
C LYS A 63 12.85 1.30 -10.34
N ASP A 64 12.81 0.48 -11.38
CA ASP A 64 12.16 0.82 -12.64
C ASP A 64 10.64 0.81 -12.48
N THR A 65 10.03 2.00 -12.54
CA THR A 65 8.58 2.17 -12.50
C THR A 65 7.88 1.65 -13.74
N ASN A 66 8.61 1.37 -14.82
CA ASN A 66 8.10 0.81 -16.06
C ASN A 66 8.13 -0.73 -16.08
N ASP A 67 8.61 -1.36 -15.01
CA ASP A 67 8.51 -2.80 -14.83
C ASP A 67 7.03 -3.22 -14.74
N LYS A 68 6.60 -4.02 -15.73
CA LYS A 68 5.20 -4.44 -15.86
C LYS A 68 4.74 -5.29 -14.69
N ILE A 69 5.64 -6.08 -14.08
CA ILE A 69 5.33 -6.93 -12.94
C ILE A 69 5.13 -6.05 -11.70
N ALA A 70 6.02 -5.09 -11.47
CA ALA A 70 5.90 -4.17 -10.36
C ALA A 70 4.64 -3.28 -10.47
N GLN A 71 4.32 -2.81 -11.68
CA GLN A 71 3.09 -2.06 -11.93
C GLN A 71 1.83 -2.91 -11.71
N ALA A 72 1.83 -4.16 -12.18
CA ALA A 72 0.71 -5.07 -11.99
C ALA A 72 0.48 -5.36 -10.49
N LEU A 73 1.57 -5.60 -9.73
CA LEU A 73 1.50 -5.80 -8.28
C LEU A 73 0.93 -4.58 -7.56
N CYS A 74 1.42 -3.38 -7.89
CA CYS A 74 0.90 -2.15 -7.30
C CYS A 74 -0.59 -1.94 -7.62
N LYS A 75 -1.00 -2.19 -8.87
CA LYS A 75 -2.41 -2.07 -9.29
C LYS A 75 -3.32 -3.05 -8.57
N GLU A 76 -2.89 -4.30 -8.40
CA GLU A 76 -3.69 -5.30 -7.68
C GLU A 76 -3.86 -4.91 -6.20
N LEU A 77 -2.79 -4.45 -5.54
CA LEU A 77 -2.87 -3.96 -4.16
C LEU A 77 -3.81 -2.76 -4.04
N ASP A 78 -3.69 -1.78 -4.95
CA ASP A 78 -4.59 -0.62 -5.00
C ASP A 78 -6.05 -1.06 -5.18
N ALA A 79 -6.33 -2.00 -6.10
CA ALA A 79 -7.67 -2.53 -6.34
C ALA A 79 -8.26 -3.20 -5.09
N ARG A 80 -7.47 -4.01 -4.38
CA ARG A 80 -7.91 -4.65 -3.13
C ARG A 80 -8.18 -3.64 -2.01
N VAL A 81 -7.37 -2.58 -1.94
CA VAL A 81 -7.61 -1.47 -1.00
C VAL A 81 -8.90 -0.75 -1.37
N ASP A 82 -9.13 -0.47 -2.64
CA ASP A 82 -10.38 0.14 -3.11
C ASP A 82 -11.60 -0.77 -2.88
N GLU A 83 -11.48 -2.09 -2.93
CA GLU A 83 -12.56 -3.01 -2.53
C GLU A 83 -12.86 -2.90 -1.02
N VAL A 84 -11.82 -2.89 -0.18
CA VAL A 84 -11.97 -2.80 1.29
C VAL A 84 -12.52 -1.45 1.72
N VAL A 85 -12.06 -0.36 1.10
CA VAL A 85 -12.48 1.01 1.41
C VAL A 85 -13.81 1.35 0.71
N GLY A 86 -14.01 0.87 -0.53
CA GLY A 86 -15.15 1.12 -1.40
C GLY A 86 -16.35 0.20 -1.20
N ALA A 87 -16.22 -0.93 -0.50
CA ALA A 87 -17.35 -1.71 0.04
C ALA A 87 -18.28 -0.87 0.96
N LYS A 88 -17.92 0.38 1.23
CA LYS A 88 -18.74 1.41 1.87
C LYS A 88 -19.79 2.07 0.96
N ALA A 89 -20.06 1.59 -0.25
CA ALA A 89 -21.13 2.13 -1.10
C ALA A 89 -22.25 1.12 -1.41
N PRO A 90 -23.31 1.02 -0.58
CA PRO A 90 -24.64 0.87 -1.16
C PRO A 90 -24.96 2.18 -1.89
N LYS A 91 -25.01 2.14 -3.23
CA LYS A 91 -25.72 3.17 -3.99
C LYS A 91 -27.20 3.10 -3.60
N ALA A 92 -27.63 4.09 -2.82
CA ALA A 92 -29.04 4.47 -2.74
C ALA A 92 -29.40 5.32 -3.98
#